data_AF-A0A8S0FY32-F1
#
_entry.id   AF-A0A8S0FY32-F1
#
_cell.length_a   1.000
_cell.length_b   1.000
_cell.length_c   1.000
_cell.angle_alpha   90.00
_cell.angle_beta   90.00
_cell.angle_gamma   90.00
#
_symmetry.space_group_name_H-M   'P 1'
#
loop_
_entity.id
_entity.type
_entity.pdbx_description
1 polymer ?
#
loop_
_entity_poly.entity_id
_entity_poly.type
_entity_poly.pdbx_seq_one_letter_code
_entity_poly.pdbx_strand_id
1 'polypeptide(L)'
;MRRVFWLVAAALLLAGCTGEKGIVEKEGYQLDTRRQAQAAYPRIKVLVIHYTADDFDSSLATLTDKQVSSHYLVPAVPPRYNGKPRIWQLVPEQELASGMRGLAPGAGQRVLTTPLLALSWKTVAGKNRRE
;
A
#
# COMPACT_ATOMS: atom_id res chain seq x y z
N MET A 1 33.47 -53.33 -3.80
CA MET A 1 33.06 -52.74 -5.10
C MET A 1 31.67 -52.08 -5.05
N ARG A 2 30.57 -52.80 -4.77
CA ARG A 2 29.19 -52.27 -4.84
C ARG A 2 28.84 -51.13 -3.88
N ARG A 3 29.42 -51.09 -2.68
CA ARG A 3 29.20 -50.00 -1.68
C ARG A 3 29.86 -48.68 -2.08
N VAL A 4 31.04 -48.74 -2.70
CA VAL A 4 31.75 -47.56 -3.20
C VAL A 4 30.98 -46.93 -4.35
N PHE A 5 30.38 -47.76 -5.21
CA PHE A 5 29.53 -47.30 -6.32
C PHE A 5 28.31 -46.51 -5.83
N TRP A 6 27.67 -46.95 -4.74
CA TRP A 6 26.57 -46.24 -4.10
C TRP A 6 26.99 -44.91 -3.46
N LEU A 7 28.18 -44.85 -2.85
CA LEU A 7 28.71 -43.61 -2.28
C LEU A 7 29.04 -42.57 -3.35
N VAL A 8 29.60 -43.01 -4.48
CA VAL A 8 29.88 -42.12 -5.63
C VAL A 8 28.58 -41.61 -6.25
N ALA A 9 27.59 -42.48 -6.45
CA ALA A 9 26.28 -42.08 -6.96
C ALA A 9 25.56 -41.07 -6.02
N ALA A 10 25.63 -41.30 -4.70
CA ALA A 10 25.07 -40.37 -3.72
C ALA A 10 25.78 -39.01 -3.74
N ALA A 11 27.11 -38.98 -3.88
CA ALA A 11 27.89 -37.73 -3.98
C ALA A 11 27.55 -36.93 -5.25
N LEU A 12 27.30 -37.61 -6.38
CA LEU A 12 26.88 -36.97 -7.64
C LEU A 12 25.49 -36.32 -7.53
N LEU A 13 24.57 -36.90 -6.76
CA LEU A 13 23.23 -36.34 -6.53
C LEU A 13 23.24 -35.05 -5.68
N LEU A 14 24.28 -34.82 -4.87
CA LEU A 14 24.41 -33.63 -4.02
C LEU A 14 25.02 -32.42 -4.73
N ALA A 15 25.65 -32.60 -5.89
CA ALA A 15 26.32 -31.52 -6.63
C ALA A 15 25.38 -30.62 -7.45
N GLY A 16 24.08 -30.93 -7.52
CA GLY A 16 23.11 -30.24 -8.38
C GLY A 16 22.45 -28.97 -7.81
N CYS A 17 22.73 -28.58 -6.57
CA CYS A 17 21.97 -27.52 -5.87
C CYS A 17 22.74 -26.20 -5.66
N THR A 18 23.61 -25.82 -6.60
CA THR A 18 24.30 -24.51 -6.58
C THR A 18 23.64 -23.57 -7.59
N GLY A 19 22.42 -23.13 -7.28
CA GLY A 19 21.81 -21.99 -7.96
C GLY A 19 22.47 -20.70 -7.50
N GLU A 20 22.78 -19.79 -8.43
CA GLU A 20 23.34 -18.48 -8.12
C GLU A 20 22.37 -17.65 -7.26
N LYS A 21 22.62 -17.58 -5.95
CA LYS A 21 21.81 -16.78 -5.03
C LYS A 21 21.84 -15.31 -5.44
N GLY A 22 20.67 -14.69 -5.59
CA GLY A 22 20.53 -13.27 -5.89
C GLY A 22 20.44 -12.91 -7.38
N ILE A 23 20.53 -13.87 -8.30
CA ILE A 23 20.20 -13.65 -9.71
C ILE A 23 18.74 -14.05 -9.95
N VAL A 24 17.94 -13.11 -10.44
CA VAL A 24 16.53 -13.34 -10.80
C VAL A 24 16.41 -13.36 -12.32
N GLU A 25 16.04 -14.52 -12.85
CA GLU A 25 15.72 -14.69 -14.27
C GLU A 25 14.43 -13.96 -14.63
N LYS A 26 14.47 -13.20 -15.74
CA LYS A 26 13.31 -12.55 -16.37
C LYS A 26 13.28 -12.92 -17.85
N GLU A 27 12.14 -12.70 -18.47
CA GLU A 27 12.00 -12.92 -19.91
C GLU A 27 12.94 -11.97 -20.67
N GLY A 28 14.01 -12.52 -21.23
CA GLY A 28 15.01 -11.80 -22.03
C GLY A 28 16.18 -11.16 -21.26
N TYR A 29 16.25 -11.26 -19.93
CA TYR A 29 17.38 -10.71 -19.16
C TYR A 29 17.47 -11.28 -17.73
N GLN A 30 18.61 -11.06 -17.07
CA GLN A 30 18.85 -11.42 -15.67
C GLN A 30 18.97 -10.17 -14.80
N LEU A 31 18.42 -10.22 -13.59
CA LEU A 31 18.56 -9.19 -12.56
C LEU A 31 19.51 -9.65 -11.46
N ASP A 32 20.63 -8.95 -11.30
CA ASP A 32 21.51 -9.13 -10.14
C ASP A 32 21.03 -8.26 -8.96
N THR A 33 20.54 -8.91 -7.91
CA THR A 33 20.03 -8.28 -6.68
C THR A 33 21.00 -8.39 -5.50
N ARG A 34 22.24 -8.88 -5.72
CA ARG A 34 23.24 -9.10 -4.66
C ARG A 34 23.72 -7.82 -4.00
N ARG A 35 23.63 -6.68 -4.69
CA ARG A 35 24.08 -5.37 -4.22
C ARG A 35 22.88 -4.43 -4.05
N GLN A 36 22.28 -4.45 -2.87
CA GLN A 36 21.23 -3.48 -2.52
C GLN A 36 21.84 -2.16 -2.07
N ALA A 37 21.28 -1.05 -2.54
CA ALA A 37 21.67 0.28 -2.09
C ALA A 37 21.21 0.51 -0.65
N GLN A 38 22.07 1.12 0.17
CA GLN A 38 21.72 1.50 1.55
C GLN A 38 20.69 2.64 1.59
N ALA A 39 20.66 3.49 0.55
CA ALA A 39 19.74 4.63 0.44
C ALA A 39 18.36 4.24 -0.15
N ALA A 40 17.78 3.14 0.33
CA ALA A 40 16.43 2.71 -0.03
C ALA A 40 15.46 3.06 1.10
N TYR A 41 14.60 4.06 0.87
CA TYR A 41 13.65 4.54 1.89
C TYR A 41 12.21 4.15 1.55
N PRO A 42 11.33 3.99 2.57
CA PRO A 42 9.90 3.86 2.36
C PRO A 42 9.36 4.98 1.46
N ARG A 43 8.44 4.63 0.55
CA ARG A 43 7.85 5.59 -0.40
C ARG A 43 6.89 6.56 0.29
N ILE A 44 6.18 6.09 1.30
CA ILE A 44 5.24 6.88 2.10
C ILE A 44 6.03 7.69 3.12
N LYS A 45 5.86 9.01 3.08
CA LYS A 45 6.55 9.95 3.99
C LYS A 45 5.60 10.88 4.74
N VAL A 46 4.34 10.96 4.33
CA VAL A 46 3.37 11.95 4.80
C VAL A 46 2.00 11.30 4.99
N LEU A 47 1.35 11.62 6.10
CA LEU A 47 -0.04 11.28 6.41
C LEU A 47 -0.89 12.56 6.34
N VAL A 48 -1.97 12.53 5.54
CA VAL A 48 -2.91 13.64 5.40
C VAL A 48 -4.28 13.20 5.92
N ILE A 49 -4.88 14.02 6.78
CA ILE A 49 -6.21 13.75 7.36
C ILE A 49 -7.22 14.69 6.70
N HIS A 50 -8.20 14.12 6.00
CA HIS A 50 -9.31 14.83 5.38
C HIS A 50 -10.61 14.50 6.09
N TYR A 51 -11.58 15.40 6.09
CA TYR A 51 -12.95 15.07 6.50
C TYR A 51 -13.83 14.84 5.28
N THR A 52 -14.80 13.96 5.38
CA THR A 52 -15.91 13.91 4.41
C THR A 52 -17.02 14.86 4.84
N ALA A 53 -17.65 15.52 3.87
CA ALA A 53 -18.80 16.37 4.11
C ALA A 53 -20.15 15.60 4.10
N ASP A 54 -20.14 14.36 3.61
CA ASP A 54 -21.33 13.52 3.42
C ASP A 54 -21.43 12.37 4.45
N ASP A 55 -22.54 11.64 4.41
CA ASP A 55 -22.68 10.38 5.15
C ASP A 55 -21.76 9.28 4.60
N PHE A 56 -21.72 8.14 5.30
CA PHE A 56 -20.76 7.08 5.00
C PHE A 56 -20.97 6.46 3.62
N ASP A 57 -22.22 6.20 3.23
CA ASP A 57 -22.52 5.49 1.99
C ASP A 57 -22.24 6.41 0.79
N SER A 58 -22.62 7.68 0.89
CA SER A 58 -22.26 8.70 -0.11
C SER A 58 -20.75 8.92 -0.20
N SER A 59 -20.06 9.02 0.94
CA SER A 59 -18.60 9.16 0.98
C SER A 59 -17.88 7.97 0.35
N LEU A 60 -18.35 6.75 0.62
CA LEU A 60 -17.79 5.53 0.06
C LEU A 60 -18.01 5.48 -1.46
N ALA A 61 -19.21 5.83 -1.93
CA ALA A 61 -19.50 5.91 -3.36
C ALA A 61 -18.58 6.92 -4.06
N THR A 62 -18.43 8.13 -3.51
CA THR A 62 -17.55 9.16 -4.09
C THR A 62 -16.08 8.74 -4.10
N LEU A 63 -15.56 8.15 -3.01
CA LEU A 63 -14.15 7.76 -2.89
C LEU A 63 -13.78 6.48 -3.66
N THR A 64 -14.79 5.76 -4.17
CA THR A 64 -14.60 4.59 -5.04
C THR A 64 -14.93 4.90 -6.50
N ASP A 65 -15.39 6.12 -6.80
CA ASP A 65 -15.60 6.60 -8.16
C ASP A 65 -14.28 7.10 -8.79
N LYS A 66 -14.33 7.47 -10.07
CA LYS A 66 -13.15 7.78 -10.89
C LYS A 66 -12.48 9.11 -10.57
N GLN A 67 -13.14 10.00 -9.83
CA GLN A 67 -12.70 11.39 -9.70
C GLN A 67 -11.75 11.60 -8.52
N VAL A 68 -12.05 11.01 -7.36
CA VAL A 68 -11.29 11.19 -6.11
C VAL A 68 -11.21 9.88 -5.35
N SER A 69 -10.09 9.65 -4.68
CA SER A 69 -9.88 8.46 -3.85
C SER A 69 -9.05 8.78 -2.60
N SER A 70 -9.11 7.87 -1.63
CA SER A 70 -8.39 7.95 -0.35
C SER A 70 -7.99 6.54 0.06
N HIS A 71 -6.85 6.36 0.73
CA HIS A 71 -6.44 5.02 1.19
C HIS A 71 -7.40 4.44 2.21
N TYR A 72 -7.89 5.27 3.13
CA TYR A 72 -8.78 4.84 4.20
C TYR A 72 -10.01 5.74 4.35
N LEU A 73 -11.14 5.10 4.65
CA LEU A 73 -12.38 5.75 5.09
C LEU A 73 -12.78 5.23 6.48
N VAL A 74 -12.92 6.16 7.42
CA VAL A 74 -13.27 5.89 8.82
C VAL A 74 -14.68 6.44 9.10
N PRO A 75 -15.68 5.59 9.42
CA PRO A 75 -16.99 6.07 9.82
C PRO A 75 -16.94 6.86 11.13
N ALA A 76 -17.88 7.78 11.34
CA ALA A 76 -17.98 8.57 12.58
C ALA A 76 -18.10 7.67 13.83
N VAL A 77 -18.85 6.58 13.71
CA VAL A 77 -18.96 5.53 14.73
C VAL A 77 -18.65 4.21 14.07
N PRO A 78 -17.39 3.73 14.12
CA PRO A 78 -17.01 2.49 13.47
C PRO A 78 -17.74 1.29 14.07
N PRO A 79 -18.39 0.44 13.24
CA PRO A 79 -18.99 -0.80 13.75
C PRO A 79 -17.89 -1.70 14.30
N ARG A 80 -18.20 -2.39 15.41
CA ARG A 80 -17.24 -3.24 16.09
C ARG A 80 -17.46 -4.70 15.73
N TYR A 81 -16.39 -5.38 15.33
CA TYR A 81 -16.36 -6.82 15.09
C TYR A 81 -15.29 -7.42 16.00
N ASN A 82 -15.66 -8.42 16.80
CA ASN A 82 -14.78 -9.01 17.81
C ASN A 82 -14.15 -7.95 18.74
N GLY A 83 -14.95 -6.95 19.13
CA GLY A 83 -14.52 -5.84 19.99
C GLY A 83 -13.65 -4.78 19.30
N LYS A 84 -13.28 -4.95 18.02
CA LYS A 84 -12.41 -4.03 17.28
C LYS A 84 -13.19 -3.16 16.28
N PRO A 85 -12.93 -1.85 16.17
CA PRO A 85 -13.57 -1.00 15.17
C PRO A 85 -13.12 -1.42 13.76
N ARG A 86 -14.06 -1.47 12.81
CA ARG A 86 -13.79 -1.74 11.39
C ARG A 86 -13.58 -0.42 10.62
N ILE A 87 -12.54 -0.40 9.79
CA ILE A 87 -12.17 0.71 8.89
C ILE A 87 -12.12 0.14 7.47
N TRP A 88 -12.42 0.98 6.47
CA TRP A 88 -12.40 0.58 5.07
C TRP A 88 -11.12 1.06 4.41
N GLN A 89 -10.35 0.13 3.86
CA GLN A 89 -9.23 0.43 2.98
C GLN A 89 -9.74 0.39 1.53
N LEU A 90 -9.59 1.49 0.80
CA LEU A 90 -10.11 1.61 -0.57
C LEU A 90 -9.01 1.46 -1.61
N VAL A 91 -7.77 1.84 -1.27
CA VAL A 91 -6.59 1.77 -2.15
C VAL A 91 -5.43 1.10 -1.40
N PRO A 92 -4.68 0.16 -2.01
CA PRO A 92 -3.47 -0.40 -1.42
C PRO A 92 -2.43 0.70 -1.11
N GLU A 93 -1.74 0.63 0.02
CA GLU A 93 -0.72 1.63 0.41
C GLU A 93 0.45 1.74 -0.59
N GLN A 94 0.67 0.69 -1.38
CA GLN A 94 1.70 0.66 -2.42
C GLN A 94 1.31 1.50 -3.65
N GLU A 95 0.02 1.86 -3.77
CA GLU A 95 -0.56 2.62 -4.88
C GLU A 95 -0.87 4.07 -4.47
N LEU A 96 -0.94 4.95 -5.48
CA LEU A 96 -1.28 6.36 -5.27
C LEU A 96 -2.80 6.54 -5.28
N ALA A 97 -3.35 7.06 -4.18
CA ALA A 97 -4.72 7.59 -4.18
C ALA A 97 -4.74 8.96 -4.88
N SER A 98 -5.61 9.12 -5.88
CA SER A 98 -5.88 10.39 -6.54
C SER A 98 -6.59 11.35 -5.57
N GLY A 99 -5.85 12.30 -5.01
CA GLY A 99 -6.33 13.14 -3.90
C GLY A 99 -7.61 13.94 -4.20
N MET A 100 -8.42 14.14 -3.15
CA MET A 100 -9.46 15.18 -3.08
C MET A 100 -8.85 16.54 -3.44
N ARG A 101 -9.18 17.08 -4.61
CA ARG A 101 -8.68 18.38 -5.05
C ARG A 101 -9.46 19.52 -4.37
N GLY A 102 -9.12 19.79 -3.12
CA GLY A 102 -9.46 21.03 -2.41
C GLY A 102 -8.49 22.15 -2.78
N LEU A 103 -9.05 23.30 -3.13
CA LEU A 103 -8.42 24.49 -3.72
C LEU A 103 -7.36 25.19 -2.81
N ALA A 104 -6.21 25.54 -3.38
CA ALA A 104 -5.48 26.79 -3.10
C ALA A 104 -4.52 27.14 -4.28
N PRO A 105 -4.72 28.25 -5.01
CA PRO A 105 -3.75 28.72 -5.99
C PRO A 105 -2.76 29.66 -5.28
N GLY A 106 -1.55 29.20 -5.02
CA GLY A 106 -0.51 30.09 -4.49
C GLY A 106 0.52 29.43 -3.58
N ALA A 107 1.23 28.42 -4.09
CA ALA A 107 2.57 28.12 -3.60
C ALA A 107 3.29 27.32 -4.69
N GLY A 108 4.36 27.91 -5.22
CA GLY A 108 5.25 27.23 -6.14
C GLY A 108 5.96 26.09 -5.42
N GLN A 109 5.45 24.87 -5.57
CA GLN A 109 6.26 23.65 -5.53
C GLN A 109 5.49 22.55 -6.28
N ARG A 110 5.70 22.47 -7.60
CA ARG A 110 5.23 21.35 -8.42
C ARG A 110 6.13 20.14 -8.16
N VAL A 111 5.98 19.49 -7.01
CA VAL A 111 6.42 18.10 -6.79
C VAL A 111 5.44 17.45 -5.81
N LEU A 112 4.24 17.10 -6.29
CA LEU A 112 3.35 16.17 -5.60
C LEU A 112 3.37 14.85 -6.37
N THR A 113 4.53 14.18 -6.35
CA THR A 113 4.67 12.78 -6.79
C THR A 113 4.86 11.83 -5.61
N THR A 114 4.75 12.34 -4.37
CA THR A 114 4.88 11.53 -3.15
C THR A 114 3.57 10.79 -2.89
N PRO A 115 3.57 9.48 -2.62
CA PRO A 115 2.38 8.82 -2.11
C PRO A 115 2.00 9.43 -0.77
N LEU A 116 0.83 10.06 -0.74
CA LEU A 116 0.17 10.56 0.45
C LEU A 116 -0.80 9.48 0.92
N LEU A 117 -0.72 9.06 2.18
CA LEU A 117 -1.86 8.38 2.79
C LEU A 117 -2.92 9.43 3.11
N ALA A 118 -4.08 9.33 2.48
CA ALA A 118 -5.25 10.10 2.86
C ALA A 118 -6.13 9.25 3.79
N LEU A 119 -6.40 9.78 4.99
CA LEU A 119 -7.36 9.23 5.94
C LEU A 119 -8.58 10.14 5.96
N SER A 120 -9.77 9.61 5.64
CA SER A 120 -11.00 10.40 5.66
C SER A 120 -11.89 10.08 6.86
N TRP A 121 -12.31 11.09 7.63
CA TRP A 121 -13.19 10.94 8.80
C TRP A 121 -14.54 11.64 8.63
N LYS A 122 -15.60 11.12 9.25
CA LYS A 122 -16.92 11.77 9.32
C LYS A 122 -17.10 12.55 10.63
N THR A 123 -17.57 13.79 10.54
CA THR A 123 -18.20 14.50 11.69
C THR A 123 -19.71 14.26 11.67
N VAL A 124 -20.32 13.99 12.84
CA VAL A 124 -21.75 14.27 12.99
C VAL A 124 -21.85 15.78 13.11
N ALA A 125 -22.16 16.47 12.02
CA ALA A 125 -22.58 17.86 12.09
C ALA A 125 -23.71 17.93 13.12
N GLY A 126 -23.45 18.61 14.24
CA GLY A 126 -24.46 18.90 15.24
C GLY A 126 -25.66 19.50 14.54
N LYS A 127 -26.79 18.80 14.61
CA LYS A 127 -28.11 19.31 14.24
C LYS A 127 -28.40 20.50 15.17
N ASN A 128 -27.93 21.70 14.81
CA ASN A 128 -28.37 22.94 15.41
C ASN A 128 -29.81 23.18 14.93
N ARG A 129 -30.74 22.57 15.68
CA ARG A 129 -32.14 22.97 15.75
C ARG A 129 -32.15 24.45 16.11
N ARG A 130 -32.49 25.31 15.14
CA ARG A 130 -32.91 26.68 15.46
C ARG A 130 -34.35 26.58 15.96
N GLU A 131 -34.53 26.95 17.23
CA GLU A 131 -35.80 27.49 17.73
C GLU A 131 -35.95 28.93 17.21
#